data_AF-A0A842ILY4-F1
#
_entry.id   AF-A0A842ILY4-F1
#
_cell.length_a   1.000
_cell.length_b   1.000
_cell.length_c   1.000
_cell.angle_alpha   90.00
_cell.angle_beta   90.00
_cell.angle_gamma   90.00
#
_symmetry.space_group_name_H-M   'P 1'
#
loop_
_entity.id
_entity.type
_entity.pdbx_description
1 polymer ?
#
loop_
_entity_poly.entity_id
_entity_poly.type
_entity_poly.pdbx_seq_one_letter_code
_entity_poly.pdbx_strand_id
1 'polypeptide(L)'
;MKILKTLLLLIVFSSFCNAQSISGNLTLNGKSETELKLESNSAVQLFKEFKTGKYQIKFGFKGKEIPTNIYKEKIVFFEFITTIKKDGELVKNVIRKQPIPYFPGEMFIPAEAFDFIAILASISKEKGNQGVMPNGKYSIQLTVKSVDFKGAVEPVEFSFSTN
;
A
#
# COMPACT_ATOMS: atom_id res chain seq x y z
N MET A 1 -18.97 -44.67 32.93
CA MET A 1 -17.89 -43.71 33.27
C MET A 1 -16.80 -43.51 32.19
N LYS A 2 -16.93 -44.07 30.98
CA LYS A 2 -15.99 -43.81 29.85
C LYS A 2 -16.46 -42.66 28.94
N ILE A 3 -17.77 -42.57 28.70
CA ILE A 3 -18.38 -41.56 27.81
C ILE A 3 -18.23 -40.13 28.35
N LEU A 4 -18.26 -39.95 29.68
CA LEU A 4 -18.09 -38.64 30.32
C LEU A 4 -16.65 -38.10 30.19
N LYS A 5 -15.64 -38.99 30.12
CA LYS A 5 -14.24 -38.61 29.92
C LYS A 5 -13.94 -38.22 28.47
N THR A 6 -14.65 -38.81 27.50
CA THR A 6 -14.51 -38.46 26.07
C THR A 6 -15.13 -37.11 25.75
N LEU A 7 -16.24 -36.74 26.40
CA LEU A 7 -16.91 -35.44 26.19
C LEU A 7 -16.10 -34.27 26.78
N LEU A 8 -15.40 -34.49 27.90
CA LEU A 8 -14.55 -33.47 28.52
C LEU A 8 -13.30 -33.15 27.68
N LEU A 9 -12.81 -34.10 26.87
CA LEU A 9 -11.62 -33.91 26.04
C LEU A 9 -11.88 -33.04 24.79
N LEU A 10 -13.12 -33.03 24.27
CA LEU A 10 -13.51 -32.24 23.09
C LEU A 10 -13.70 -30.75 23.40
N ILE A 11 -14.03 -30.40 24.65
CA ILE A 11 -14.30 -29.01 25.06
C ILE A 11 -12.98 -28.21 25.26
N VAL A 12 -11.84 -28.88 25.44
CA VAL A 12 -10.54 -28.20 25.65
C VAL A 12 -9.87 -27.75 24.34
N PHE A 13 -10.29 -28.28 23.19
CA PHE A 13 -9.72 -27.92 21.88
C PHE A 13 -10.28 -26.64 21.26
N SER A 14 -11.33 -26.04 21.84
CA SER A 14 -11.84 -24.72 21.42
C SER A 14 -11.10 -23.57 22.10
N SER A 15 -9.82 -23.76 22.43
CA SER A 15 -8.95 -22.66 22.83
C SER A 15 -8.80 -21.76 21.62
N PHE A 16 -9.53 -20.64 21.67
CA PHE A 16 -9.62 -19.60 20.67
C PHE A 16 -8.23 -19.31 20.08
N CYS A 17 -8.00 -19.77 18.86
CA CYS A 17 -6.90 -19.28 18.04
C CYS A 17 -7.28 -17.85 17.64
N ASN A 18 -7.07 -16.90 18.54
CA ASN A 18 -7.15 -15.50 18.19
C ASN A 18 -5.98 -15.23 17.24
N ALA A 19 -6.29 -15.25 15.94
CA ALA A 19 -5.29 -14.96 14.93
C ALA A 19 -4.99 -13.47 14.98
N GLN A 20 -3.71 -13.13 15.11
CA GLN A 20 -3.25 -11.75 14.91
C GLN A 20 -3.73 -11.28 13.54
N SER A 21 -4.45 -10.16 13.53
CA SER A 21 -5.11 -9.67 12.33
C SER A 21 -5.02 -8.16 12.23
N ILE A 22 -4.85 -7.66 11.00
CA ILE A 22 -4.88 -6.23 10.69
C ILE A 22 -5.97 -5.93 9.67
N SER A 23 -6.49 -4.70 9.73
CA SER A 23 -7.41 -4.14 8.75
C SER A 23 -7.04 -2.67 8.56
N GLY A 24 -6.92 -2.25 7.30
CA GLY A 24 -6.52 -0.90 6.96
C GLY A 24 -6.97 -0.46 5.58
N ASN A 25 -6.60 0.76 5.22
CA ASN A 25 -6.79 1.31 3.89
C ASN A 25 -5.64 2.23 3.48
N LEU A 26 -5.50 2.38 2.18
CA LEU A 26 -4.84 3.50 1.53
C LEU A 26 -5.89 4.40 0.89
N THR A 27 -5.67 5.70 0.92
CA THR A 27 -6.48 6.65 0.16
C THR A 27 -5.62 7.75 -0.43
N LEU A 28 -6.10 8.34 -1.52
CA LEU A 28 -5.54 9.53 -2.13
C LEU A 28 -6.56 10.66 -1.98
N ASN A 29 -6.21 11.70 -1.22
CA ASN A 29 -7.15 12.78 -0.86
C ASN A 29 -8.48 12.25 -0.28
N GLY A 30 -8.42 11.17 0.51
CA GLY A 30 -9.58 10.55 1.15
C GLY A 30 -10.39 9.60 0.27
N LYS A 31 -9.98 9.33 -0.97
CA LYS A 31 -10.66 8.39 -1.89
C LYS A 31 -9.82 7.13 -2.13
N SER A 32 -10.49 5.99 -2.30
CA SER A 32 -9.85 4.73 -2.71
C SER A 32 -9.54 4.67 -4.22
N GLU A 33 -10.26 5.47 -5.02
CA GLU A 33 -10.06 5.58 -6.46
C GLU A 33 -10.25 7.04 -6.91
N THR A 34 -9.37 7.56 -7.78
CA THR A 34 -9.54 8.91 -8.35
C THR A 34 -8.82 9.09 -9.67
N GLU A 35 -9.37 9.93 -10.55
CA GLU A 35 -8.66 10.43 -11.74
C GLU A 35 -7.95 11.75 -11.41
N LEU A 36 -6.68 11.88 -11.80
CA LEU A 36 -5.87 13.08 -11.64
C LEU A 36 -5.84 13.86 -12.96
N LYS A 37 -5.93 15.18 -12.85
CA LYS A 37 -5.73 16.10 -13.97
C LYS A 37 -4.31 16.65 -13.92
N LEU A 38 -3.46 16.17 -14.82
CA LEU A 38 -2.07 16.63 -14.90
C LEU A 38 -1.98 17.95 -15.66
N GLU A 39 -1.06 18.81 -15.22
CA GLU A 39 -0.71 20.04 -15.91
C GLU A 39 0.28 19.81 -17.06
N SER A 40 1.01 18.69 -17.03
CA SER A 40 1.99 18.30 -18.04
C SER A 40 2.29 16.80 -17.98
N ASN A 41 3.01 16.29 -18.97
CA ASN A 41 3.48 14.90 -18.98
C ASN A 41 4.74 14.69 -18.14
N SER A 42 5.12 15.64 -17.28
CA SER A 42 6.32 15.54 -16.45
C SER A 42 6.06 14.73 -15.19
N ALA A 43 6.74 13.59 -15.05
CA ALA A 43 6.74 12.82 -13.80
C ALA A 43 7.37 13.62 -12.64
N VAL A 44 8.26 14.57 -12.94
CA VAL A 44 8.86 15.47 -11.96
C VAL A 44 7.83 16.49 -11.45
N GLN A 45 6.99 17.03 -12.34
CA GLN A 45 5.88 17.90 -11.93
C GLN A 45 4.87 17.11 -11.07
N LEU A 46 4.49 15.91 -11.50
CA LEU A 46 3.63 15.02 -10.69
C LEU A 46 4.24 14.78 -9.31
N PHE A 47 5.55 14.49 -9.24
CA PHE A 47 6.24 14.32 -7.96
C PHE A 47 6.14 15.56 -7.07
N LYS A 48 6.36 16.75 -7.66
CA LYS A 48 6.21 18.03 -6.94
C LYS A 48 4.81 18.16 -6.35
N GLU A 49 3.76 17.82 -7.10
CA GLU A 49 2.37 17.89 -6.63
C GLU A 49 2.10 17.00 -5.42
N PHE A 50 2.68 15.79 -5.38
CA PHE A 50 2.65 14.95 -4.18
C PHE A 50 3.45 15.57 -3.02
N LYS A 51 4.67 16.09 -3.29
CA LYS A 51 5.54 16.69 -2.27
C LYS A 51 4.96 17.95 -1.64
N THR A 52 4.23 18.75 -2.41
CA THR A 52 3.58 19.98 -1.94
C THR A 52 2.18 19.73 -1.39
N GLY A 53 1.73 18.47 -1.32
CA GLY A 53 0.46 18.09 -0.71
C GLY A 53 -0.78 18.38 -1.55
N LYS A 54 -0.66 18.62 -2.86
CA LYS A 54 -1.81 18.64 -3.79
C LYS A 54 -2.45 17.25 -3.85
N TYR A 55 -1.62 16.22 -3.78
CA TYR A 55 -2.03 14.81 -3.67
C TYR A 55 -1.44 14.19 -2.41
N GLN A 56 -2.31 13.81 -1.48
CA GLN A 56 -1.94 13.28 -0.16
C GLN A 56 -2.34 11.81 -0.06
N ILE A 57 -1.34 10.95 0.14
CA ILE A 57 -1.58 9.53 0.40
C ILE A 57 -1.77 9.36 1.90
N LYS A 58 -2.94 8.88 2.31
CA LYS A 58 -3.23 8.50 3.69
C LYS A 58 -3.16 7.00 3.82
N PHE A 59 -2.43 6.53 4.83
CA PHE A 59 -2.38 5.14 5.24
C PHE A 59 -2.94 5.04 6.64
N GLY A 60 -3.88 4.13 6.84
CA GLY A 60 -4.44 3.85 8.15
C GLY A 60 -4.61 2.36 8.38
N PHE A 61 -4.27 1.88 9.57
CA PHE A 61 -4.59 0.51 9.96
C PHE A 61 -4.85 0.37 11.45
N LYS A 62 -5.61 -0.66 11.77
CA LYS A 62 -5.83 -1.17 13.13
C LYS A 62 -5.44 -2.64 13.15
N GLY A 63 -5.09 -3.15 14.32
CA GLY A 63 -4.85 -4.58 14.49
C GLY A 63 -5.30 -5.12 15.83
N LYS A 64 -5.59 -6.41 15.85
CA LYS A 64 -5.93 -7.20 17.03
C LYS A 64 -4.72 -8.04 17.41
N GLU A 65 -4.45 -8.10 18.71
CA GLU A 65 -3.38 -8.92 19.29
C GLU A 65 -1.98 -8.69 18.69
N ILE A 66 -1.69 -7.45 18.29
CA ILE A 66 -0.33 -7.05 17.92
C ILE A 66 0.55 -7.13 19.18
N PRO A 67 1.60 -7.97 19.20
CA PRO A 67 2.52 -8.07 20.33
C PRO A 67 3.26 -6.76 20.52
N THR A 68 3.71 -6.52 21.76
CA THR A 68 4.57 -5.38 22.05
C THR A 68 6.03 -5.79 22.08
N ASN A 69 6.92 -4.92 21.60
CA ASN A 69 8.36 -5.11 21.77
C ASN A 69 8.80 -4.82 23.23
N ILE A 70 10.11 -4.88 23.49
CA ILE A 70 10.72 -4.61 24.82
C ILE A 70 10.45 -3.17 25.34
N TYR A 71 10.06 -2.25 24.45
CA TYR A 71 9.71 -0.86 24.77
C TYR A 71 8.20 -0.64 24.90
N LYS A 72 7.40 -1.72 24.89
CA LYS A 72 5.93 -1.70 24.96
C LYS A 72 5.25 -1.10 23.71
N GLU A 73 5.93 -1.09 22.58
CA GLU A 73 5.41 -0.55 21.32
C GLU A 73 4.74 -1.64 20.48
N LYS A 74 3.61 -1.30 19.85
CA LYS A 74 2.93 -2.16 18.87
C LYS A 74 3.38 -1.74 17.47
N ILE A 75 4.14 -2.61 16.81
CA ILE A 75 4.72 -2.33 15.49
C ILE A 75 4.28 -3.43 14.53
N VAL A 76 3.90 -3.04 13.31
CA VAL A 76 3.65 -3.96 12.19
C VAL A 76 4.52 -3.55 11.02
N PHE A 77 5.19 -4.52 10.40
CA PHE A 77 5.98 -4.30 9.19
C PHE A 77 5.11 -4.46 7.96
N PHE A 78 5.35 -3.62 6.96
CA PHE A 78 4.56 -3.57 5.74
C PHE A 78 5.43 -3.56 4.48
N GLU A 79 5.08 -4.42 3.52
CA GLU A 79 5.59 -4.39 2.16
C GLU A 79 4.81 -3.38 1.34
N PHE A 80 5.52 -2.49 0.64
CA PHE A 80 4.93 -1.47 -0.22
C PHE A 80 5.06 -1.92 -1.67
N ILE A 81 3.94 -1.89 -2.39
CA ILE A 81 3.82 -2.44 -3.73
C ILE A 81 3.26 -1.37 -4.67
N THR A 82 3.93 -1.19 -5.79
CA THR A 82 3.52 -0.31 -6.88
C THR A 82 3.16 -1.17 -8.10
N THR A 83 1.96 -0.98 -8.64
CA THR A 83 1.58 -1.51 -9.95
C THR A 83 1.25 -0.35 -10.89
N ILE A 84 1.83 -0.36 -12.08
CA ILE A 84 1.58 0.65 -13.11
C ILE A 84 1.13 -0.04 -14.38
N LYS A 85 0.00 0.42 -14.91
CA LYS A 85 -0.48 0.07 -16.25
C LYS A 85 -0.47 1.29 -17.15
N LYS A 86 -0.17 1.08 -18.43
CA LYS A 86 -0.29 2.09 -19.49
C LYS A 86 -1.15 1.49 -20.59
N ASP A 87 -2.22 2.20 -20.97
CA ASP A 87 -3.18 1.79 -22.00
C ASP A 87 -3.76 0.38 -21.74
N GLY A 88 -3.91 0.03 -20.46
CA GLY A 88 -4.37 -1.28 -20.00
C GLY A 88 -3.28 -2.33 -19.85
N GLU A 89 -2.09 -2.12 -20.41
CA GLU A 89 -0.97 -3.07 -20.35
C GLU A 89 -0.10 -2.85 -19.11
N LEU A 90 0.41 -3.93 -18.52
CA LEU A 90 1.29 -3.86 -17.36
C LEU A 90 2.65 -3.29 -17.75
N VAL A 91 3.01 -2.13 -17.21
CA VAL A 91 4.36 -1.54 -17.35
C VAL A 91 5.30 -2.12 -16.31
N LYS A 92 4.86 -2.13 -15.04
CA LYS A 92 5.68 -2.61 -13.93
C LYS A 92 4.82 -3.01 -12.74
N ASN A 93 5.29 -4.04 -12.03
CA ASN A 93 4.88 -4.35 -10.66
C ASN A 93 6.16 -4.46 -9.83
N VAL A 94 6.25 -3.68 -8.75
CA VAL A 94 7.44 -3.63 -7.87
C VAL A 94 7.01 -3.75 -6.43
N ILE A 95 7.64 -4.67 -5.71
CA ILE A 95 7.58 -4.79 -4.26
C ILE A 95 8.88 -4.23 -3.70
N ARG A 96 8.81 -3.25 -2.79
CA ARG A 96 10.00 -2.73 -2.13
C ARG A 96 10.64 -3.81 -1.27
N LYS A 97 11.95 -3.96 -1.39
CA LYS A 97 12.70 -5.09 -0.81
C LYS A 97 12.64 -5.18 0.72
N GLN A 98 12.56 -4.04 1.41
CA GLN A 98 12.61 -3.97 2.86
C GLN A 98 11.25 -3.48 3.40
N PRO A 99 10.54 -4.30 4.19
CA PRO A 99 9.33 -3.88 4.87
C PRO A 99 9.60 -2.70 5.81
N ILE A 100 8.63 -1.80 5.93
CA ILE A 100 8.74 -0.59 6.75
C ILE A 100 7.86 -0.75 8.01
N PRO A 101 8.38 -0.46 9.21
CA PRO A 101 7.61 -0.54 10.45
C PRO A 101 6.66 0.64 10.60
N TYR A 102 5.43 0.36 11.03
CA TYR A 102 4.44 1.37 11.36
C TYR A 102 3.69 1.05 12.65
N PHE A 103 3.26 2.12 13.34
CA PHE A 103 2.36 2.04 14.48
C PHE A 103 0.90 2.03 14.02
N PRO A 104 0.00 1.28 14.68
CA PRO A 104 -1.43 1.35 14.41
C PRO A 104 -1.96 2.78 14.56
N GLY A 105 -2.82 3.19 13.64
CA GLY A 105 -3.33 4.56 13.57
C GLY A 105 -3.45 5.04 12.13
N GLU A 106 -3.70 6.34 11.98
CA GLU A 106 -3.74 7.02 10.68
C GLU A 106 -2.53 7.93 10.52
N MET A 107 -2.02 8.01 9.29
CA MET A 107 -0.90 8.89 8.95
C MET A 107 -0.89 9.23 7.47
N PHE A 108 -0.16 10.29 7.14
CA PHE A 108 0.23 10.58 5.77
C PHE A 108 1.54 9.88 5.45
N ILE A 109 1.61 9.25 4.28
CA ILE A 109 2.82 8.64 3.78
C ILE A 109 3.31 9.38 2.54
N PRO A 110 4.63 9.61 2.41
CA PRO A 110 5.18 10.29 1.24
C PRO A 110 5.04 9.41 0.00
N ALA A 111 4.96 10.03 -1.18
CA ALA A 111 4.95 9.30 -2.46
C ALA A 111 6.18 8.40 -2.63
N GLU A 112 7.32 8.79 -2.05
CA GLU A 112 8.58 8.03 -2.06
C GLU A 112 8.55 6.72 -1.28
N ALA A 113 7.50 6.49 -0.46
CA ALA A 113 7.25 5.17 0.12
C ALA A 113 6.92 4.13 -0.97
N PHE A 114 6.57 4.58 -2.17
CA PHE A 114 6.28 3.78 -3.35
C PHE A 114 7.21 4.15 -4.51
N ASP A 115 7.40 3.22 -5.44
CA ASP A 115 8.37 3.42 -6.53
C ASP A 115 7.76 4.05 -7.81
N PHE A 116 6.50 4.50 -7.77
CA PHE A 116 5.78 4.88 -8.99
C PHE A 116 6.37 6.09 -9.70
N ILE A 117 6.80 7.12 -8.96
CA ILE A 117 7.43 8.32 -9.53
C ILE A 117 8.71 7.95 -10.29
N ALA A 118 9.58 7.13 -9.67
CA ALA A 118 10.84 6.72 -10.29
C ALA A 118 10.61 5.86 -11.54
N ILE A 119 9.61 4.98 -11.49
CA ILE A 119 9.24 4.16 -12.65
C ILE A 119 8.72 5.07 -13.78
N LEU A 120 7.75 5.93 -13.51
CA LEU A 120 7.17 6.86 -14.50
C LEU A 120 8.23 7.74 -15.15
N ALA A 121 9.16 8.29 -14.34
CA ALA A 121 10.23 9.16 -14.81
C ALA A 121 11.28 8.44 -15.70
N SER A 122 11.33 7.11 -15.67
CA SER A 122 12.28 6.29 -16.42
C SER A 122 11.66 5.53 -17.60
N ILE A 123 10.36 5.72 -17.87
CA ILE A 123 9.68 5.08 -19.01
C ILE A 123 10.25 5.60 -20.32
N SER A 124 10.39 6.93 -20.47
CA SER A 124 11.03 7.49 -21.64
C SER A 124 12.54 7.31 -21.57
N LYS A 125 13.10 6.67 -22.60
CA LYS A 125 14.55 6.48 -22.77
C LYS A 125 15.14 7.44 -23.82
N GLU A 126 14.32 8.30 -24.39
CA GLU A 126 14.74 9.25 -25.41
C GLU A 126 15.60 10.36 -24.80
N LYS A 127 16.71 10.67 -25.44
CA LYS A 127 17.61 11.73 -24.99
C LYS A 127 16.89 13.08 -25.08
N GLY A 128 16.83 13.81 -23.96
CA GLY A 128 16.11 15.08 -23.84
C GLY A 128 14.73 14.95 -23.19
N ASN A 129 14.21 13.73 -23.03
CA ASN A 129 12.91 13.45 -22.43
C ASN A 129 13.03 12.81 -21.03
N GLN A 130 14.15 13.03 -20.34
CA GLN A 130 14.34 12.51 -18.98
C GLN A 130 13.25 13.06 -18.04
N GLY A 131 12.55 12.17 -17.33
CA GLY A 131 11.46 12.56 -16.45
C GLY A 131 10.14 12.89 -17.14
N VAL A 132 10.06 12.75 -18.47
CA VAL A 132 8.83 12.90 -19.24
C VAL A 132 8.18 11.54 -19.49
N MET A 133 6.88 11.47 -19.23
CA MET A 133 6.06 10.29 -19.50
C MET A 133 5.59 10.32 -20.96
N PRO A 134 5.71 9.22 -21.71
CA PRO A 134 5.09 9.13 -23.03
C PRO A 134 3.57 9.30 -22.97
N ASN A 135 2.97 9.72 -24.08
CA ASN A 135 1.52 9.84 -24.22
C ASN A 135 0.81 8.50 -23.97
N GLY A 136 -0.36 8.55 -23.32
CA GLY A 136 -1.18 7.40 -22.99
C GLY A 136 -1.99 7.56 -21.71
N LYS A 137 -2.79 6.54 -21.39
CA LYS A 137 -3.58 6.47 -20.16
C LYS A 137 -2.86 5.62 -19.13
N TYR A 138 -2.58 6.18 -17.97
CA TYR A 138 -1.90 5.50 -16.88
C TYR A 138 -2.89 5.16 -15.76
N SER A 139 -2.77 3.96 -15.21
CA SER A 139 -3.38 3.56 -13.93
C SER A 139 -2.28 3.12 -12.99
N ILE A 140 -2.31 3.66 -11.77
CA ILE A 140 -1.35 3.39 -10.71
C ILE A 140 -2.14 2.83 -9.53
N GLN A 141 -1.81 1.61 -9.14
CA GLN A 141 -2.33 0.99 -7.93
C GLN A 141 -1.20 0.91 -6.89
N LEU A 142 -1.46 1.49 -5.73
CA LEU A 142 -0.58 1.39 -4.56
C LEU A 142 -1.20 0.38 -3.59
N THR A 143 -0.39 -0.57 -3.13
CA THR A 143 -0.82 -1.63 -2.21
C THR A 143 0.16 -1.74 -1.06
N VAL A 144 -0.37 -2.01 0.13
CA VAL A 144 0.41 -2.25 1.34
C VAL A 144 0.01 -3.60 1.90
N LYS A 145 0.99 -4.44 2.22
CA LYS A 145 0.75 -5.80 2.75
C LYS A 145 1.49 -5.98 4.07
N SER A 146 0.78 -6.39 5.11
CA SER A 146 1.40 -6.69 6.40
C SER A 146 2.24 -7.96 6.32
N VAL A 147 3.40 -7.93 6.98
CA VAL A 147 4.26 -9.10 7.20
C VAL A 147 3.78 -9.82 8.45
N ASP A 148 3.61 -11.14 8.41
CA ASP A 148 3.23 -12.01 9.54
C ASP A 148 1.83 -11.80 10.18
N PHE A 149 1.03 -10.84 9.70
CA PHE A 149 -0.36 -10.66 10.15
C PHE A 149 -1.36 -11.12 9.09
N LYS A 150 -2.47 -11.72 9.53
CA LYS A 150 -3.63 -11.98 8.65
C LYS A 150 -4.43 -10.70 8.41
N GLY A 151 -5.26 -10.70 7.37
CA GLY A 151 -6.09 -9.56 6.99
C GLY A 151 -5.48 -8.75 5.85
N ALA A 152 -6.03 -7.57 5.59
CA ALA A 152 -5.71 -6.79 4.41
C ALA A 152 -5.74 -5.29 4.68
N VAL A 153 -4.95 -4.56 3.89
CA VAL A 153 -5.07 -3.11 3.73
C VAL A 153 -5.62 -2.89 2.34
N GLU A 154 -6.78 -2.24 2.25
CA GLU A 154 -7.39 -1.93 0.96
C GLU A 154 -6.46 -1.01 0.14
N PRO A 155 -6.22 -1.33 -1.14
CA PRO A 155 -5.34 -0.55 -1.99
C PRO A 155 -5.96 0.81 -2.35
N VAL A 156 -5.13 1.70 -2.90
CA VAL A 156 -5.62 2.91 -3.58
C VAL A 156 -5.23 2.85 -5.05
N GLU A 157 -6.15 3.23 -5.92
CA GLU A 157 -5.92 3.39 -7.35
C GLU A 157 -6.08 4.85 -7.77
N PHE A 158 -5.23 5.30 -8.67
CA PHE A 158 -5.46 6.56 -9.35
C PHE A 158 -4.98 6.50 -10.79
N SER A 159 -5.66 7.26 -11.64
CA SER A 159 -5.41 7.27 -13.07
C SER A 159 -5.20 8.67 -13.60
N PHE A 160 -4.55 8.79 -14.75
CA PHE A 160 -4.42 10.05 -15.48
C PHE A 160 -4.10 9.79 -16.95
N SER A 161 -4.35 10.80 -17.79
CA SER A 161 -3.98 10.77 -19.21
C SER A 161 -2.89 11.80 -19.48
N THR A 162 -1.95 11.45 -20.35
CA THR A 162 -0.93 12.35 -20.90
C THR A 162 -1.26 12.66 -22.36
N ASN A 163 -1.11 13.93 -22.76
CA ASN A 163 -1.47 14.45 -24.09
C ASN A 163 -0.23 14.87 -24.87
#